data_AF-A0A355UFV1-F1
#
_entry.id   AF-A0A355UFV1-F1
#
_cell.length_a   1.000
_cell.length_b   1.000
_cell.length_c   1.000
_cell.angle_alpha   90.00
_cell.angle_beta   90.00
_cell.angle_gamma   90.00
#
_symmetry.space_group_name_H-M   'P 1'
#
loop_
_entity.id
_entity.type
_entity.pdbx_description
1 polymer ?
#
loop_
_entity_poly.entity_id
_entity_poly.type
_entity_poly.pdbx_seq_one_letter_code
_entity_poly.pdbx_strand_id
1 'polypeptide(L)'
;MNRKLFALILLTNILSFGLMAQKTEVLKEPERILSDAKTLFNQQKYAAAYQLYVNYIDLNRQNRDASLSEAYFYKAISAANLENNDADKQIREFLALFPND
;
A
#
# COMPACT_ATOMS: atom_id res chain seq x y z
N MET A 1 -49.83 -5.98 20.91
CA MET A 1 -48.56 -5.25 20.77
C MET A 1 -48.78 -4.04 19.87
N ASN A 2 -48.52 -2.82 20.36
CA ASN A 2 -48.86 -1.59 19.63
C ASN A 2 -48.05 -1.51 18.33
N ARG A 3 -48.71 -1.26 17.19
CA ARG A 3 -48.07 -1.20 15.85
C ARG A 3 -46.85 -0.26 15.82
N LYS A 4 -46.93 0.83 16.58
CA LYS A 4 -45.84 1.81 16.77
C LYS A 4 -44.64 1.22 17.53
N LEU A 5 -44.89 0.38 18.53
CA LEU A 5 -43.85 -0.29 19.32
C LEU A 5 -43.12 -1.35 18.48
N PHE A 6 -43.87 -2.11 17.67
CA PHE A 6 -43.28 -3.08 16.74
C PHE A 6 -42.41 -2.41 15.67
N ALA A 7 -42.90 -1.29 15.11
CA ALA A 7 -42.13 -0.49 14.15
C ALA A 7 -40.84 0.08 14.76
N LEU A 8 -40.90 0.54 16.01
CA LEU A 8 -39.73 1.08 16.71
C LEU A 8 -38.67 0.01 16.97
N ILE A 9 -39.09 -1.18 17.43
CA ILE A 9 -38.20 -2.33 17.65
C ILE A 9 -37.54 -2.77 16.34
N LEU A 10 -38.31 -2.79 15.24
CA LEU A 10 -37.79 -3.13 13.92
C LEU A 10 -36.72 -2.11 13.49
N LEU A 11 -36.99 -0.81 13.68
CA LEU A 11 -36.09 0.27 13.28
C LEU A 11 -34.77 0.23 14.07
N THR A 12 -34.83 -0.02 15.39
CA THR A 12 -33.64 -0.10 16.24
C THR A 12 -32.77 -1.31 15.92
N ASN A 13 -33.36 -2.42 15.49
CA ASN A 13 -32.59 -3.60 15.08
C ASN A 13 -31.85 -3.35 13.75
N ILE A 14 -32.49 -2.71 12.76
CA ILE A 14 -31.87 -2.43 11.46
C ILE A 14 -30.65 -1.49 11.60
N LEU A 15 -30.72 -0.51 12.50
CA LEU A 15 -29.63 0.45 12.72
C LEU A 15 -28.39 -0.17 13.40
N SER A 16 -28.54 -1.30 14.08
CA SER A 16 -27.44 -1.95 14.82
C SER A 16 -26.48 -2.74 13.92
N PHE A 17 -26.90 -3.11 12.70
CA PHE A 17 -26.09 -3.91 11.78
C PHE A 17 -25.09 -3.07 10.94
N GLY A 18 -25.20 -1.74 10.95
CA GLY A 18 -24.34 -0.85 10.15
C GLY A 18 -22.95 -0.58 10.75
N LEU A 19 -22.71 -0.94 12.01
CA LEU A 19 -21.50 -0.56 12.75
C LEU A 19 -20.32 -1.55 12.61
N MET A 20 -20.50 -2.67 11.90
CA MET A 20 -19.48 -3.73 11.78
C MET A 20 -18.82 -3.82 10.39
N ALA A 21 -19.09 -2.88 9.48
CA ALA A 21 -18.70 -3.01 8.07
C ALA A 21 -17.32 -2.43 7.69
N GLN A 22 -16.51 -1.92 8.61
CA GLN A 22 -15.34 -1.10 8.23
C GLN A 22 -14.03 -1.56 8.86
N LYS A 23 -13.47 -2.71 8.42
CA LYS A 23 -12.05 -3.06 8.63
C LYS A 23 -11.47 -3.99 7.53
N THR A 24 -11.80 -3.78 6.26
CA THR A 24 -11.34 -4.67 5.17
C THR A 24 -10.49 -4.01 4.08
N GLU A 25 -10.28 -2.69 4.12
CA GLU A 25 -9.63 -1.96 3.02
C GLU A 25 -8.13 -1.70 3.27
N VAL A 26 -7.75 -1.36 4.51
CA VAL A 26 -6.37 -0.93 4.82
C VAL A 26 -5.32 -2.03 4.60
N LEU A 27 -5.67 -3.30 4.81
CA LEU A 27 -4.71 -4.41 4.64
C LEU A 27 -4.51 -4.80 3.17
N LYS A 28 -5.48 -4.54 2.27
CA LYS A 28 -5.36 -4.85 0.85
C LYS A 28 -4.66 -3.75 0.05
N GLU A 29 -4.70 -2.52 0.54
CA GLU A 29 -4.14 -1.35 -0.15
C GLU A 29 -2.63 -1.49 -0.41
N PRO A 30 -1.76 -1.84 0.56
CA PRO A 30 -0.34 -1.93 0.31
C PRO A 30 0.03 -3.06 -0.66
N GLU A 31 -0.54 -4.26 -0.50
CA GLU A 31 -0.28 -5.39 -1.41
C GLU A 31 -0.69 -5.05 -2.84
N ARG A 32 -1.84 -4.37 -3.02
CA ARG A 32 -2.29 -3.89 -4.33
C ARG A 32 -1.31 -2.90 -4.94
N ILE A 33 -0.87 -1.89 -4.17
CA ILE A 33 0.09 -0.87 -4.62
C ILE A 33 1.39 -1.54 -5.09
N LEU A 34 1.89 -2.53 -4.33
CA LEU A 34 3.10 -3.26 -4.70
C LEU A 34 2.92 -4.06 -6.00
N SER A 35 1.77 -4.74 -6.16
CA SER A 35 1.44 -5.48 -7.37
C SER A 35 1.36 -4.57 -8.61
N ASP A 36 0.71 -3.42 -8.47
CA ASP A 36 0.60 -2.41 -9.52
C ASP A 36 1.99 -1.83 -9.87
N ALA A 37 2.83 -1.57 -8.88
CA ALA A 37 4.21 -1.11 -9.08
C ALA A 37 5.02 -2.11 -9.92
N LYS A 38 4.97 -3.40 -9.58
CA LYS A 38 5.65 -4.47 -10.33
C LYS A 38 5.15 -4.55 -11.78
N THR A 39 3.84 -4.43 -11.97
CA THR A 39 3.22 -4.45 -13.30
C THR A 39 3.73 -3.28 -14.15
N LEU A 40 3.75 -2.07 -13.60
CA LEU A 40 4.25 -0.88 -14.30
C LEU A 40 5.75 -0.94 -14.56
N PHE A 41 6.53 -1.47 -13.62
CA PHE A 41 7.96 -1.68 -13.79
C PHE A 41 8.25 -2.63 -14.96
N ASN A 42 7.54 -3.75 -15.04
CA ASN A 42 7.66 -4.72 -16.14
C ASN A 42 7.23 -4.15 -17.49
N GLN A 43 6.34 -3.14 -17.48
CA GLN A 43 5.96 -2.36 -18.66
C GLN A 43 6.95 -1.22 -18.99
N GLN A 44 8.09 -1.12 -18.28
CA GLN A 44 9.09 -0.05 -18.41
C GLN A 44 8.53 1.35 -18.11
N LYS A 45 7.41 1.45 -17.41
CA LYS A 45 6.81 2.72 -16.99
C LYS A 45 7.44 3.18 -15.67
N TYR A 46 8.75 3.42 -15.71
CA TYR A 46 9.59 3.61 -14.51
C TYR A 46 9.15 4.79 -13.63
N ALA A 47 8.70 5.90 -14.21
CA ALA A 47 8.22 7.05 -13.43
C ALA A 47 6.98 6.71 -12.56
N ALA A 48 6.02 5.97 -13.13
CA ALA A 48 4.82 5.57 -12.41
C ALA A 48 5.12 4.45 -11.40
N ALA A 49 5.94 3.48 -11.79
CA ALA A 49 6.40 2.43 -10.88
C ALA A 49 7.14 3.01 -9.67
N TYR A 50 8.07 3.95 -9.91
CA TYR A 50 8.81 4.66 -8.87
C TYR A 50 7.87 5.26 -7.82
N GLN A 51 6.85 6.00 -8.26
CA GLN A 51 5.92 6.64 -7.33
C GLN A 51 5.12 5.61 -6.51
N LEU A 52 4.73 4.48 -7.10
CA LEU A 52 4.04 3.43 -6.36
C LEU A 52 4.95 2.74 -5.35
N TYR A 53 6.23 2.51 -5.68
CA TYR A 53 7.20 1.99 -4.71
C TYR A 53 7.42 2.96 -3.54
N VAL A 54 7.52 4.27 -3.80
CA VAL A 54 7.58 5.30 -2.74
C VAL A 54 6.35 5.20 -1.83
N ASN A 55 5.16 5.15 -2.42
CA ASN A 55 3.92 5.05 -1.65
C ASN A 55 3.86 3.77 -0.80
N TYR A 56 4.27 2.63 -1.36
CA TYR A 56 4.32 1.37 -0.63
C TYR A 56 5.28 1.43 0.56
N ILE A 57 6.47 2.01 0.37
CA ILE A 57 7.47 2.19 1.43
C ILE A 57 6.90 3.06 2.55
N ASP A 58 6.24 4.16 2.22
CA ASP A 58 5.69 5.07 3.23
C ASP A 58 4.55 4.44 4.04
N LEU A 59 3.71 3.62 3.39
CA LEU A 59 2.64 2.86 4.07
C LEU A 59 3.18 1.76 5.00
N ASN A 60 4.31 1.15 4.66
CA ASN A 60 4.84 -0.01 5.39
C ASN A 60 6.06 0.28 6.27
N ARG A 61 6.54 1.53 6.32
CA ARG A 61 7.77 1.91 7.05
C ARG A 61 7.78 1.44 8.51
N GLN A 62 6.62 1.43 9.16
CA GLN A 62 6.49 1.02 10.56
C GLN A 62 6.27 -0.49 10.75
N ASN A 63 5.77 -1.18 9.74
CA ASN A 63 5.31 -2.56 9.86
C ASN A 63 6.40 -3.60 9.58
N ARG A 64 7.61 -3.18 9.17
CA ARG A 64 8.73 -4.05 8.78
C ARG A 64 8.27 -5.17 7.83
N ASP A 65 7.47 -4.80 6.83
CA ASP A 65 7.01 -5.74 5.81
C ASP A 65 8.21 -6.39 5.11
N ALA A 66 8.13 -7.70 4.86
CA ALA A 66 9.18 -8.47 4.19
C ALA A 66 9.44 -7.98 2.75
N SER A 67 8.46 -7.37 2.10
CA SER A 67 8.60 -6.81 0.75
C SER A 67 9.14 -5.37 0.74
N LEU A 68 9.54 -4.81 1.88
CA LEU A 68 10.19 -3.49 1.90
C LEU A 68 11.52 -3.48 1.13
N SER A 69 12.36 -4.49 1.29
CA SER A 69 13.65 -4.54 0.58
C SER A 69 13.45 -4.53 -0.93
N GLU A 70 12.52 -5.35 -1.42
CA GLU A 70 12.07 -5.38 -2.82
C GLU A 70 11.61 -3.99 -3.30
N ALA A 71 10.78 -3.30 -2.52
CA ALA A 71 10.28 -1.98 -2.89
C ALA A 71 11.39 -0.93 -2.95
N TYR A 72 12.33 -0.92 -2.00
CA TYR A 72 13.49 -0.02 -2.04
C TYR A 72 14.41 -0.32 -3.23
N PHE A 73 14.64 -1.59 -3.53
CA PHE A 73 15.42 -2.03 -4.68
C PHE A 73 14.81 -1.49 -5.98
N TYR A 74 13.54 -1.82 -6.26
CA TYR A 74 12.90 -1.39 -7.50
C TYR A 74 12.63 0.11 -7.58
N LYS A 75 12.47 0.82 -6.45
CA LYS A 75 12.50 2.29 -6.40
C LYS A 75 13.84 2.81 -6.95
N ALA A 76 14.96 2.31 -6.42
CA ALA A 76 16.30 2.74 -6.82
C ALA A 76 16.60 2.40 -8.30
N ILE A 77 16.23 1.19 -8.75
CA ILE A 77 16.38 0.80 -10.15
C ILE A 77 15.50 1.64 -11.08
N SER A 78 14.27 1.98 -10.66
CA SER A 78 13.42 2.88 -11.45
C SER A 78 14.05 4.28 -11.56
N ALA A 79 14.63 4.81 -10.49
CA ALA A 79 15.36 6.09 -10.52
C ALA A 79 16.57 6.04 -11.46
N ALA A 80 17.32 4.94 -11.48
CA ALA A 80 18.44 4.74 -12.40
C ALA A 80 18.00 4.71 -13.88
N ASN A 81 16.90 4.03 -14.20
CA ASN A 81 16.33 4.00 -15.55
C ASN A 81 15.79 5.36 -16.01
N LEU A 82 15.46 6.24 -15.07
CA LEU A 82 15.04 7.62 -15.36
C LEU A 82 16.22 8.59 -15.46
N GLU A 83 17.46 8.12 -15.29
CA GLU A 83 18.66 8.96 -15.23
C GLU A 83 18.57 10.07 -14.18
N ASN A 84 17.88 9.79 -13.05
CA ASN A 84 17.80 10.74 -11.96
C ASN A 84 19.18 10.95 -11.33
N ASN A 85 19.56 12.21 -11.10
CA ASN A 85 20.86 12.59 -10.51
C ASN A 85 21.15 11.92 -9.15
N ASP A 86 20.12 11.49 -8.43
CA ASP A 86 20.22 10.86 -7.12
C ASP A 86 20.09 9.34 -7.14
N ALA A 87 19.99 8.70 -8.32
CA ALA A 87 19.83 7.24 -8.42
C ALA A 87 20.92 6.48 -7.64
N ASP A 88 22.18 6.89 -7.77
CA ASP A 88 23.31 6.33 -7.02
C ASP A 88 23.13 6.46 -5.49
N LYS A 89 22.56 7.59 -5.04
CA LYS A 89 22.26 7.79 -3.62
C LYS A 89 21.17 6.82 -3.17
N GLN A 90 20.14 6.59 -3.98
CA GLN A 90 19.06 5.66 -3.66
C GLN A 90 19.54 4.21 -3.66
N ILE A 91 20.46 3.82 -4.55
CA ILE A 91 21.08 2.49 -4.54
C ILE A 91 21.89 2.31 -3.25
N ARG A 92 22.69 3.31 -2.85
CA ARG A 92 23.42 3.27 -1.58
C ARG A 92 22.50 3.22 -0.36
N GLU A 93 21.37 3.92 -0.41
CA GLU A 93 20.33 3.85 0.63
C GLU A 93 19.79 2.41 0.75
N PHE A 94 19.46 1.76 -0.37
CA PHE A 94 19.02 0.36 -0.36
C PHE A 94 20.07 -0.56 0.29
N LEU A 95 21.34 -0.50 -0.15
CA LEU A 95 22.41 -1.33 0.41
C LEU A 95 22.66 -1.08 1.91
N ALA A 96 22.48 0.16 2.37
CA ALA A 96 22.64 0.50 3.77
C ALA A 96 21.47 -0.01 4.64
N LEU A 97 20.25 -0.01 4.11
CA LEU A 97 19.05 -0.46 4.83
C LEU A 97 18.88 -1.99 4.80
N PHE A 98 19.32 -2.65 3.73
CA PHE A 98 19.14 -4.09 3.50
C PHE A 98 20.47 -4.75 3.06
N PRO A 99 21.47 -4.84 3.96
CA PRO A 99 22.82 -5.28 3.58
C PRO A 99 22.96 -6.77 3.21
N ASN A 100 21.92 -7.58 3.45
CA ASN A 100 21.93 -9.03 3.24
C ASN A 100 20.97 -9.48 2.13
N ASP A 101 20.27 -8.55 1.48
CA ASP A 101 19.33 -8.79 0.38
C ASP A 101 19.93 -8.30 -0.94
#